data_AF-A0A8T5KXV1-F1
#
_entry.id   AF-A0A8T5KXV1-F1
#
_cell.length_a   1.000
_cell.length_b   1.000
_cell.length_c   1.000
_cell.angle_alpha   90.00
_cell.angle_beta   90.00
_cell.angle_gamma   90.00
#
_symmetry.space_group_name_H-M   'P 1'
#
loop_
_entity.id
_entity.type
_entity.pdbx_description
1 polymer ?
#
loop_
_entity_poly.entity_id
_entity_poly.type
_entity_poly.pdbx_seq_one_letter_code
_entity_poly.pdbx_strand_id
1 'polypeptide(L)'
;MISKEEAYLIGLICGRGHILQRDKKIIIEFAHKNKIAYGIAYCKKCGGLATDSKSNDSEDLNCKLCGKSVPKSVKKVYEQRESTINSLNEVIIPFLSNKFKVEYDTVGNDHMTLLILDFSNKEDEFEEITNKFNSKSGFDSFEIPKELNTASRESKIEFVNGLLDTSGFFNAGSWLIREGESGFGVMRGYFQIVRNWKIPVQICDFLYKEFKLTIQTIDWGHPNMRDQADILAWAREHQVKFFPEDYGIFKLRVKHKQEMFQELIDHNKKIKFTGKDVFSVSRINKGQIKPYHPAEKDPRLPPELKGKHFDASWQIAYELGSEYIAEFFKSVKNKKVFYLTGKDEDIDYKEVFKEFESIRKEKTQKVEELRAKVEEKIKKAAEKRARTNPEQKLYAPVSVWLEKHFSEKYGEQIKFSDTSSFYLHKFMLDNNLYDVFESYEEYRIKPDLVGFLLSSKKIILAEVKVNEMTLKDLGQLRGYCLVSKPELAILISKKEPSITLKKLLKTNKEILSFNDGRIIQIGVWDGNKLKIMEF
;
A
#
# COMPACT_ATOMS: atom_id res chain seq x y z
N MET A 1 23.98 21.85 5.36
CA MET A 1 23.32 20.99 6.37
C MET A 1 21.83 21.00 6.08
N ILE A 2 21.15 19.86 6.21
CA ILE A 2 19.70 19.75 5.99
C ILE A 2 18.98 20.69 6.96
N SER A 3 18.11 21.57 6.46
CA SER A 3 17.30 22.47 7.29
C SER A 3 16.10 21.73 7.90
N LYS A 4 15.41 22.35 8.85
CA LYS A 4 14.19 21.81 9.46
C LYS A 4 13.08 21.58 8.43
N GLU A 5 12.89 22.53 7.52
CA GLU A 5 11.88 22.52 6.47
C GLU A 5 12.19 21.42 5.44
N GLU A 6 13.46 21.29 5.05
CA GLU A 6 13.90 20.23 4.16
C GLU A 6 13.76 18.85 4.80
N ALA A 7 14.16 18.69 6.07
CA ALA A 7 14.02 17.43 6.78
C ALA A 7 12.54 17.02 6.91
N TYR A 8 11.67 17.98 7.22
CA TYR A 8 10.23 17.76 7.26
C TYR A 8 9.69 17.30 5.89
N LEU A 9 10.09 17.98 4.79
CA LEU A 9 9.70 17.57 3.44
C LEU A 9 10.22 16.17 3.08
N ILE A 10 11.47 15.85 3.43
CA ILE A 10 12.02 14.49 3.25
C ILE A 10 11.17 13.47 4.03
N GLY A 11 10.72 13.80 5.24
CA GLY A 11 9.82 12.95 6.03
C GLY A 11 8.49 12.70 5.33
N LEU A 12 7.87 13.76 4.78
CA LEU A 12 6.65 13.65 3.97
C LEU A 12 6.87 12.73 2.75
N ILE A 13 7.99 12.92 2.04
CA ILE A 13 8.34 12.16 0.84
C ILE A 13 8.55 10.68 1.18
N CYS A 14 9.37 10.36 2.18
CA CYS A 14 9.61 8.99 2.62
C CYS A 14 8.32 8.27 3.05
N GLY A 15 7.38 9.01 3.65
CA GLY A 15 6.12 8.43 4.11
C GLY A 15 5.19 8.08 2.96
N ARG A 16 4.89 9.05 2.08
CA ARG A 16 3.87 8.94 1.01
C ARG A 16 4.12 9.86 -0.19
N GLY A 17 5.37 10.14 -0.53
CA GLY A 17 5.73 10.98 -1.67
C GLY A 17 5.83 10.26 -3.01
N HIS A 18 5.68 11.04 -4.07
CA HIS A 18 6.03 10.70 -5.44
C HIS A 18 6.82 11.86 -6.07
N ILE A 19 7.91 11.55 -6.76
CA ILE A 19 8.74 12.50 -7.48
C ILE A 19 8.46 12.33 -8.97
N LEU A 20 7.89 13.37 -9.58
CA LEU A 20 7.67 13.47 -11.02
C LEU A 20 8.85 14.20 -11.65
N GLN A 21 9.90 13.45 -12.00
CA GLN A 21 11.17 14.00 -12.46
C GLN A 21 11.02 14.93 -13.68
N ARG A 22 10.17 14.55 -14.64
CA ARG A 22 9.94 15.30 -15.89
C ARG A 22 9.24 16.64 -15.64
N ASP A 23 8.25 16.64 -14.76
CA ASP A 23 7.43 17.82 -14.49
C ASP A 23 8.01 18.69 -13.37
N LYS A 24 9.13 18.26 -12.76
CA LYS A 24 9.76 18.87 -11.59
C LYS A 24 8.76 19.06 -10.45
N LYS A 25 7.93 18.04 -10.21
CA LYS A 25 6.86 18.06 -9.19
C LYS A 25 7.08 17.01 -8.12
N ILE A 26 6.72 17.36 -6.89
CA ILE A 26 6.65 16.41 -5.78
C ILE A 26 5.19 16.34 -5.32
N ILE A 27 4.63 15.14 -5.27
CA ILE A 27 3.26 14.89 -4.83
C ILE A 27 3.31 14.12 -3.52
N ILE A 28 2.64 14.61 -2.48
CA ILE A 28 2.57 13.97 -1.16
C ILE A 28 1.13 13.51 -0.89
N GLU A 29 0.93 12.23 -0.57
CA GLU A 29 -0.38 11.69 -0.19
C GLU A 29 -0.63 11.79 1.33
N PHE A 30 -1.74 12.42 1.71
CA PHE A 30 -2.30 12.38 3.05
C PHE A 30 -3.55 11.49 3.02
N ALA A 31 -3.36 10.21 3.38
CA ALA A 31 -4.42 9.21 3.38
C ALA A 31 -5.23 9.25 4.69
N HIS A 32 -6.56 9.36 4.59
CA HIS A 32 -7.47 9.31 5.74
C HIS A 32 -8.46 8.13 5.71
N LYS A 33 -8.53 7.36 4.61
CA LYS A 33 -9.40 6.18 4.36
C LYS A 33 -10.91 6.46 4.42
N ASN A 34 -11.38 7.28 5.36
CA ASN A 34 -12.76 7.72 5.53
C ASN A 34 -12.77 9.23 5.79
N LYS A 35 -13.87 9.91 5.46
CA LYS A 35 -14.04 11.34 5.76
C LYS A 35 -13.86 11.65 7.25
N ILE A 36 -14.35 10.75 8.11
CA ILE A 36 -14.30 10.88 9.57
C ILE A 36 -13.46 9.78 10.22
N ALA A 37 -12.80 10.13 11.33
CA ALA A 37 -12.20 9.21 12.27
C ALA A 37 -12.86 9.37 13.65
N TYR A 38 -12.84 8.28 14.42
CA TYR A 38 -13.38 8.27 15.77
C TYR A 38 -12.26 8.12 16.81
N GLY A 39 -12.35 8.95 17.85
CA GLY A 39 -11.52 8.88 19.04
C GLY A 39 -11.88 7.72 19.96
N ILE A 40 -11.31 7.75 21.16
CA ILE A 40 -11.50 6.75 22.20
C ILE A 40 -12.86 6.95 22.86
N ALA A 41 -13.60 5.87 23.03
CA ALA A 41 -14.87 5.88 23.75
C ALA A 41 -14.69 5.39 25.19
N TYR A 42 -15.32 6.12 26.11
CA TYR A 42 -15.35 5.75 27.54
C TYR A 42 -16.79 5.55 28.01
N CYS A 43 -16.98 4.55 28.86
CA CYS A 43 -18.25 4.32 29.54
C CYS A 43 -18.49 5.43 30.57
N LYS A 44 -19.58 6.20 30.43
CA LYS A 44 -19.95 7.26 31.38
C LYS A 44 -20.17 6.75 32.82
N LYS A 45 -20.53 5.47 32.99
CA LYS A 45 -20.83 4.89 34.32
C LYS A 45 -19.57 4.52 35.11
N CYS A 46 -18.56 3.95 34.46
CA CYS A 46 -17.39 3.37 35.15
C CYS A 46 -16.05 3.90 34.63
N GLY A 47 -16.05 4.77 33.61
CA GLY A 47 -14.84 5.30 32.98
C GLY A 47 -14.07 4.30 32.12
N GLY A 48 -14.51 3.05 32.03
CA GLY A 48 -13.83 2.00 31.27
C GLY A 48 -13.89 2.17 29.76
N LEU A 49 -12.87 1.69 29.06
CA LEU A 49 -12.79 1.68 27.60
C LEU A 49 -14.02 0.98 27.00
N ALA A 50 -14.63 1.59 25.98
CA ALA A 50 -15.73 1.02 25.22
C ALA A 50 -15.29 0.77 23.78
N THR A 51 -15.54 -0.43 23.25
CA THR A 51 -15.19 -0.79 21.87
C THR A 51 -16.37 -1.39 21.15
N ASP A 52 -16.31 -1.43 19.81
CA ASP A 52 -17.33 -2.08 19.01
C ASP A 52 -17.51 -3.56 19.42
N SER A 53 -18.75 -4.03 19.30
CA SER A 53 -19.09 -5.45 19.48
C SER A 53 -18.59 -6.26 18.27
N LYS A 54 -18.54 -7.60 18.37
CA LYS A 54 -18.05 -8.45 17.25
C LYS A 54 -18.90 -8.33 15.97
N SER A 55 -20.10 -7.73 16.04
CA SER A 55 -20.95 -7.38 14.91
C SER A 55 -20.83 -5.88 14.60
N ASN A 56 -20.31 -5.54 13.42
CA ASN A 56 -20.02 -4.15 13.02
C ASN A 56 -21.27 -3.26 12.85
N ASP A 57 -22.49 -3.81 12.95
CA ASP A 57 -23.76 -3.12 12.69
C ASP A 57 -24.51 -2.64 13.96
N SER A 58 -23.96 -2.81 15.18
CA SER A 58 -24.62 -2.27 16.38
C SER A 58 -24.41 -0.76 16.53
N GLU A 59 -25.46 0.01 16.85
CA GLU A 59 -25.34 1.44 17.20
C GLU A 59 -24.60 1.69 18.53
N ASP A 60 -24.39 0.60 19.28
CA ASP A 60 -23.79 0.61 20.60
C ASP A 60 -22.40 -0.05 20.63
N LEU A 61 -21.60 0.40 21.59
CA LEU A 61 -20.29 -0.12 21.99
C LEU A 61 -20.45 -0.93 23.29
N ASN A 62 -19.51 -1.84 23.54
CA ASN A 62 -19.46 -2.61 24.78
C ASN A 62 -18.33 -2.11 25.67
N CYS A 63 -18.67 -1.70 26.90
CA CYS A 63 -17.68 -1.37 27.92
C CYS A 63 -16.88 -2.62 28.34
N LYS A 64 -15.55 -2.52 28.29
CA LYS A 64 -14.64 -3.63 28.64
C LYS A 64 -14.47 -3.88 30.13
N LEU A 65 -14.90 -2.94 30.99
CA LEU A 65 -14.86 -3.11 32.44
C LEU A 65 -16.17 -3.65 33.00
N CYS A 66 -17.31 -3.03 32.67
CA CYS A 66 -18.60 -3.37 33.29
C CYS A 66 -19.59 -4.08 32.37
N GLY A 67 -19.22 -4.35 31.11
CA GLY A 67 -20.05 -5.05 30.12
C GLY A 67 -21.28 -4.30 29.61
N LYS A 68 -21.57 -3.10 30.12
CA LYS A 68 -22.74 -2.31 29.70
C LYS A 68 -22.58 -1.76 28.27
N SER A 69 -23.73 -1.60 27.62
CA SER A 69 -23.86 -0.85 26.37
C SER A 69 -23.47 0.62 26.58
N VAL A 70 -22.76 1.18 25.61
CA VAL A 70 -22.30 2.57 25.55
C VAL A 70 -22.62 3.12 24.15
N PRO A 71 -23.40 4.20 24.01
CA PRO A 71 -23.77 4.74 22.69
C PRO A 71 -22.54 5.16 21.87
N LYS A 72 -22.51 4.89 20.56
CA LYS A 72 -21.42 5.33 19.67
C LYS A 72 -21.20 6.85 19.65
N SER A 73 -22.25 7.63 19.93
CA SER A 73 -22.19 9.10 19.98
C SER A 73 -21.22 9.65 21.02
N VAL A 74 -20.72 8.83 21.96
CA VAL A 74 -19.66 9.26 22.90
C VAL A 74 -18.27 9.32 22.26
N LYS A 75 -18.07 8.71 21.09
CA LYS A 75 -16.80 8.80 20.35
C LYS A 75 -16.62 10.23 19.88
N LYS A 76 -15.50 10.86 20.23
CA LYS A 76 -15.10 12.13 19.61
C LYS A 76 -14.95 11.91 18.10
N VAL A 77 -15.51 12.81 17.30
CA VAL A 77 -15.48 12.74 15.83
C VAL A 77 -14.43 13.72 15.32
N TYR A 78 -13.62 13.25 14.38
CA TYR A 78 -12.58 14.02 13.72
C TYR A 78 -12.85 14.06 12.22
N GLU A 79 -13.13 15.25 11.67
CA GLU A 79 -13.29 15.49 10.23
C GLU A 79 -11.91 15.50 9.55
N GLN A 80 -11.45 14.33 9.12
CA GLN A 80 -10.07 14.13 8.67
C GLN A 80 -9.74 14.92 7.41
N ARG A 81 -10.66 14.95 6.44
CA ARG A 81 -10.43 15.64 5.15
C ARG A 81 -10.29 17.15 5.36
N GLU A 82 -11.28 17.75 6.00
CA GLU A 82 -11.30 19.19 6.28
C GLU A 82 -10.10 19.59 7.16
N SER A 83 -9.86 18.83 8.23
CA SER A 83 -8.70 19.08 9.09
C SER A 83 -7.37 18.98 8.34
N THR A 84 -7.22 18.02 7.42
CA THR A 84 -6.00 17.91 6.59
C THR A 84 -5.84 19.12 5.68
N ILE A 85 -6.89 19.52 4.96
CA ILE A 85 -6.85 20.68 4.06
C ILE A 85 -6.48 21.96 4.84
N ASN A 86 -7.13 22.20 5.98
CA ASN A 86 -6.82 23.38 6.80
C ASN A 86 -5.38 23.31 7.35
N SER A 87 -4.93 22.13 7.79
CA SER A 87 -3.53 21.96 8.27
C SER A 87 -2.51 22.19 7.15
N LEU A 88 -2.83 21.79 5.91
CA LEU A 88 -1.98 22.06 4.75
C LEU A 88 -1.83 23.56 4.52
N ASN A 89 -2.95 24.27 4.43
CA ASN A 89 -2.98 25.68 4.08
C ASN A 89 -2.44 26.58 5.20
N GLU A 90 -2.76 26.28 6.46
CA GLU A 90 -2.48 27.17 7.60
C GLU A 90 -1.16 26.85 8.31
N VAL A 91 -0.62 25.63 8.16
CA VAL A 91 0.54 25.17 8.93
C VAL A 91 1.66 24.62 8.05
N ILE A 92 1.36 23.62 7.22
CA ILE A 92 2.39 22.87 6.49
C ILE A 92 2.98 23.69 5.34
N ILE A 93 2.15 24.25 4.47
CA ILE A 93 2.60 25.08 3.34
C ILE A 93 3.34 26.33 3.85
N PRO A 94 2.84 27.09 4.84
CA PRO A 94 3.59 28.20 5.42
C PRO A 94 4.94 27.79 6.01
N PHE A 95 5.01 26.64 6.69
CA PHE A 95 6.26 26.13 7.24
C PHE A 95 7.27 25.78 6.14
N LEU A 96 6.85 25.04 5.11
CA LEU A 96 7.70 24.71 3.96
C LEU A 96 8.15 25.96 3.20
N SER A 97 7.26 26.95 3.09
CA SER A 97 7.51 28.22 2.41
C SER A 97 8.62 29.05 3.05
N ASN A 98 9.06 28.75 4.27
CA ASN A 98 10.24 29.40 4.86
C ASN A 98 11.53 29.06 4.09
N LYS A 99 11.61 27.88 3.48
CA LYS A 99 12.73 27.46 2.62
C LYS A 99 12.35 27.40 1.15
N PHE A 100 11.24 26.75 0.81
CA PHE A 100 10.84 26.46 -0.56
C PHE A 100 9.85 27.50 -1.07
N LYS A 101 10.34 28.44 -1.89
CA LYS A 101 9.51 29.46 -2.56
C LYS A 101 9.00 28.91 -3.90
N VAL A 102 8.14 27.89 -3.79
CA VAL A 102 7.52 27.18 -4.92
C VAL A 102 6.01 27.40 -4.95
N GLU A 103 5.38 27.07 -6.07
CA GLU A 103 3.92 27.01 -6.13
C GLU A 103 3.41 25.72 -5.48
N TYR A 104 2.24 25.81 -4.86
CA TYR A 104 1.59 24.69 -4.17
C TYR A 104 0.16 24.54 -4.66
N ASP A 105 -0.28 23.30 -4.82
CA ASP A 105 -1.68 22.98 -5.08
C ASP A 105 -2.16 21.85 -4.15
N THR A 106 -3.46 21.83 -3.87
CA THR A 106 -4.09 20.77 -3.07
C THR A 106 -5.29 20.22 -3.81
N VAL A 107 -5.32 18.90 -3.99
CA VAL A 107 -6.43 18.18 -4.62
C VAL A 107 -6.77 16.95 -3.81
N GLY A 108 -8.03 16.56 -3.73
CA GLY A 108 -8.38 15.40 -2.93
C GLY A 108 -9.85 15.02 -2.98
N ASN A 109 -10.14 13.93 -2.28
CA ASN A 109 -11.48 13.38 -2.10
C ASN A 109 -11.67 12.90 -0.64
N ASP A 110 -12.76 12.19 -0.38
CA ASP A 110 -13.11 11.72 0.98
C ASP A 110 -12.19 10.63 1.54
N HIS A 111 -11.23 10.13 0.76
CA HIS A 111 -10.29 9.09 1.18
C HIS A 111 -8.84 9.58 1.25
N MET A 112 -8.49 10.62 0.49
CA MET A 112 -7.12 11.12 0.36
C MET A 112 -7.08 12.60 -0.04
N THR A 113 -6.13 13.34 0.54
CA THR A 113 -5.74 14.68 0.09
C THR A 113 -4.30 14.64 -0.42
N LEU A 114 -4.03 15.32 -1.52
CA LEU A 114 -2.72 15.45 -2.14
C LEU A 114 -2.21 16.87 -1.95
N LEU A 115 -0.94 17.00 -1.59
CA LEU A 115 -0.18 18.24 -1.70
C LEU A 115 0.76 18.11 -2.91
N ILE A 116 0.69 19.07 -3.84
CA ILE A 116 1.55 19.14 -5.01
C ILE A 116 2.48 20.34 -4.81
N LEU A 117 3.79 20.09 -4.91
CA LEU A 117 4.82 21.12 -4.90
C LEU A 117 5.41 21.23 -6.30
N ASP A 118 5.34 22.43 -6.89
CA ASP A 118 5.81 22.70 -8.26
C ASP A 118 7.16 23.42 -8.24
N PHE A 119 8.22 22.67 -8.54
CA PHE A 119 9.59 23.18 -8.62
C PHE A 119 10.02 23.51 -10.05
N SER A 120 9.09 23.66 -11.00
CA SER A 120 9.42 24.03 -12.40
C SER A 120 10.26 25.30 -12.50
N ASN A 121 10.05 26.26 -11.59
CA ASN A 121 10.82 27.50 -11.51
C ASN A 121 12.05 27.41 -10.57
N LYS A 122 12.33 26.22 -10.00
CA LYS A 122 13.27 25.97 -8.91
C LYS A 122 14.03 24.65 -9.09
N GLU A 123 14.60 24.44 -10.28
CA GLU A 123 15.20 23.16 -10.66
C GLU A 123 16.37 22.73 -9.77
N ASP A 124 17.27 23.66 -9.38
CA ASP A 124 18.40 23.34 -8.50
C ASP A 124 17.94 22.80 -7.14
N GLU A 125 16.89 23.42 -6.57
CA GLU A 125 16.30 23.02 -5.28
C GLU A 125 15.61 21.66 -5.40
N PHE A 126 14.94 21.41 -6.54
CA PHE A 126 14.37 20.11 -6.85
C PHE A 126 15.44 19.03 -6.93
N GLU A 127 16.54 19.28 -7.64
CA GLU A 127 17.64 18.33 -7.78
C GLU A 127 18.35 18.08 -6.44
N GLU A 128 18.57 19.13 -5.63
CA GLU A 128 19.15 18.99 -4.29
C GLU A 128 18.33 18.03 -3.41
N ILE A 129 16.99 18.11 -3.45
CA ILE A 129 16.10 17.24 -2.67
C ILE A 129 16.06 15.84 -3.28
N THR A 130 15.84 15.73 -4.59
CA THR A 130 15.56 14.45 -5.27
C THR A 130 16.79 13.56 -5.36
N ASN A 131 18.00 14.13 -5.46
CA ASN A 131 19.26 13.38 -5.45
C ASN A 131 19.44 12.54 -4.16
N LYS A 132 18.86 12.96 -3.04
CA LYS A 132 18.89 12.21 -1.76
C LYS A 132 18.14 10.88 -1.83
N PHE A 133 17.30 10.68 -2.85
CA PHE A 133 16.50 9.48 -3.06
C PHE A 133 17.09 8.52 -4.11
N ASN A 134 18.31 8.77 -4.61
CA ASN A 134 19.02 7.89 -5.55
C ASN A 134 18.18 7.48 -6.77
N SER A 135 17.58 8.47 -7.46
CA SER A 135 16.75 8.29 -8.66
C SER A 135 15.45 7.50 -8.47
N LYS A 136 15.10 7.14 -7.24
CA LYS A 136 13.80 6.56 -6.93
C LYS A 136 12.71 7.63 -7.04
N SER A 137 11.50 7.21 -7.38
CA SER A 137 10.38 8.13 -7.64
C SER A 137 9.16 7.93 -6.75
N GLY A 138 9.08 6.85 -5.97
CA GLY A 138 7.88 6.52 -5.17
C GLY A 138 8.18 6.02 -3.76
N PHE A 139 7.24 6.32 -2.84
CA PHE A 139 7.31 5.93 -1.43
C PHE A 139 7.52 4.44 -1.18
N ASP A 140 7.13 3.59 -2.12
CA ASP A 140 7.29 2.14 -2.02
C ASP A 140 8.74 1.67 -2.21
N SER A 141 9.64 2.57 -2.60
CA SER A 141 11.06 2.28 -2.79
C SER A 141 12.00 3.19 -1.99
N PHE A 142 11.55 4.36 -1.54
CA PHE A 142 12.40 5.32 -0.82
C PHE A 142 13.09 4.72 0.42
N GLU A 143 14.24 5.26 0.75
CA GLU A 143 15.01 4.91 1.95
C GLU A 143 15.31 6.21 2.71
N ILE A 144 15.53 6.12 4.02
CA ILE A 144 15.91 7.28 4.83
C ILE A 144 17.27 7.81 4.33
N PRO A 145 17.37 9.07 3.86
CA PRO A 145 18.62 9.63 3.36
C PRO A 145 19.73 9.63 4.42
N LYS A 146 20.94 9.20 4.04
CA LYS A 146 22.09 9.07 4.96
C LYS A 146 22.54 10.41 5.53
N GLU A 147 22.29 11.49 4.79
CA GLU A 147 22.58 12.87 5.15
C GLU A 147 21.89 13.26 6.47
N LEU A 148 20.73 12.66 6.78
CA LEU A 148 20.03 12.88 8.05
C LEU A 148 20.85 12.44 9.28
N ASN A 149 21.79 11.50 9.15
CA ASN A 149 22.65 11.07 10.26
C ASN A 149 23.48 12.24 10.82
N THR A 150 23.87 13.18 9.95
CA THR A 150 24.64 14.38 10.31
C THR A 150 23.78 15.63 10.54
N ALA A 151 22.46 15.52 10.39
CA ALA A 151 21.55 16.66 10.58
C ALA A 151 21.41 17.04 12.07
N SER A 152 20.97 18.28 12.32
CA SER A 152 20.72 18.75 13.69
C SER A 152 19.61 17.94 14.35
N ARG A 153 19.60 17.92 15.69
CA ARG A 153 18.53 17.23 16.45
C ARG A 153 17.15 17.77 16.07
N GLU A 154 16.99 19.08 15.89
CA GLU A 154 15.72 19.66 15.46
C GLU A 154 15.32 19.16 14.07
N SER A 155 16.25 19.09 13.13
CA SER A 155 15.97 18.59 11.77
C SER A 155 15.57 17.12 11.78
N LYS A 156 16.23 16.30 12.62
CA LYS A 156 15.84 14.89 12.83
C LYS A 156 14.44 14.76 13.43
N ILE A 157 14.06 15.64 14.36
CA ILE A 157 12.69 15.69 14.89
C ILE A 157 11.69 16.01 13.77
N GLU A 158 12.02 17.00 12.94
CA GLU A 158 11.14 17.42 11.86
C GLU A 158 10.97 16.36 10.76
N PHE A 159 12.01 15.60 10.46
CA PHE A 159 11.90 14.42 9.62
C PHE A 159 10.87 13.41 10.15
N VAL A 160 10.91 13.09 11.46
CA VAL A 160 9.95 12.17 12.06
C VAL A 160 8.53 12.77 12.09
N ASN A 161 8.39 14.08 12.33
CA ASN A 161 7.09 14.77 12.23
C ASN A 161 6.49 14.60 10.83
N GLY A 162 7.27 14.83 9.76
CA GLY A 162 6.81 14.65 8.38
C GLY A 162 6.41 13.19 8.07
N LEU A 163 7.20 12.23 8.55
CA LEU A 163 6.83 10.81 8.45
C LEU A 163 5.50 10.52 9.15
N LEU A 164 5.28 11.03 10.37
CA LEU A 164 4.06 10.82 11.14
C LEU A 164 2.84 11.52 10.51
N ASP A 165 3.02 12.70 9.92
CA ASP A 165 1.93 13.44 9.28
C ASP A 165 1.36 12.69 8.06
N THR A 166 2.20 11.96 7.31
CA THR A 166 1.76 11.20 6.13
C THR A 166 1.46 9.73 6.42
N SER A 167 2.31 9.07 7.21
CA SER A 167 2.25 7.63 7.47
C SER A 167 1.81 7.27 8.90
N GLY A 168 1.70 8.22 9.82
CA GLY A 168 1.24 7.98 11.18
C GLY A 168 -0.27 7.76 11.27
N PHE A 169 -0.67 6.74 12.02
CA PHE A 169 -2.05 6.39 12.31
C PHE A 169 -2.27 6.27 13.82
N PHE A 170 -3.24 7.04 14.30
CA PHE A 170 -3.64 7.11 15.71
C PHE A 170 -5.14 6.84 15.76
N ASN A 171 -5.55 5.68 16.26
CA ASN A 171 -6.96 5.33 16.34
C ASN A 171 -7.25 4.46 17.57
N ALA A 172 -8.50 4.51 18.03
CA ALA A 172 -8.96 3.75 19.19
C ALA A 172 -8.97 2.22 19.01
N GLY A 173 -8.80 1.72 17.78
CA GLY A 173 -8.76 0.29 17.48
C GLY A 173 -7.39 -0.36 17.74
N SER A 174 -6.33 0.45 17.85
CA SER A 174 -4.94 -0.02 17.98
C SER A 174 -4.50 -0.22 19.44
N TRP A 175 -5.31 -0.92 20.24
CA TRP A 175 -5.02 -1.16 21.66
C TRP A 175 -4.51 -2.59 21.92
N LEU A 176 -3.83 -2.78 23.06
CA LEU A 176 -3.40 -4.07 23.58
C LEU A 176 -4.23 -4.45 24.81
N ILE A 177 -4.62 -5.72 24.89
CA ILE A 177 -5.24 -6.31 26.09
C ILE A 177 -4.15 -6.40 27.18
N ARG A 178 -4.05 -5.34 27.97
CA ARG A 178 -3.13 -5.15 29.09
C ARG A 178 -3.86 -4.41 30.20
N GLU A 179 -3.56 -4.78 31.43
CA GLU A 179 -4.05 -4.10 32.63
C GLU A 179 -3.01 -3.09 33.09
N GLY A 180 -3.45 -1.88 33.42
CA GLY A 180 -2.68 -0.90 34.15
C GLY A 180 -3.24 -0.74 35.57
N GLU A 181 -2.53 -0.01 36.42
CA GLU A 181 -2.96 0.16 37.83
C GLU A 181 -4.35 0.79 37.99
N SER A 182 -4.78 1.59 37.01
CA SER A 182 -6.01 2.39 37.08
C SER A 182 -6.91 2.21 35.87
N GLY A 183 -6.69 1.17 35.05
CA GLY A 183 -7.52 0.93 33.87
C GLY A 183 -7.07 -0.24 33.00
N PHE A 184 -7.71 -0.35 31.83
CA PHE A 184 -7.54 -1.48 30.92
C PHE A 184 -7.41 -1.00 29.48
N GLY A 185 -6.49 -1.62 28.74
CA GLY A 185 -6.29 -1.41 27.32
C GLY A 185 -5.22 -0.35 27.03
N VAL A 186 -4.04 -0.75 26.58
CA VAL A 186 -2.95 0.20 26.28
C VAL A 186 -3.01 0.59 24.82
N MET A 187 -3.08 1.89 24.52
CA MET A 187 -3.16 2.42 23.16
C MET A 187 -1.79 2.44 22.48
N ARG A 188 -1.77 2.23 21.17
CA ARG A 188 -0.55 2.29 20.34
C ARG A 188 -0.76 3.17 19.12
N GLY A 189 0.23 4.01 18.82
CA GLY A 189 0.38 4.62 17.50
C GLY A 189 1.14 3.68 16.57
N TYR A 190 1.05 3.91 15.26
CA TYR A 190 1.90 3.21 14.31
C TYR A 190 2.18 4.01 13.04
N PHE A 191 3.33 3.74 12.43
CA PHE A 191 3.61 4.12 11.05
C PHE A 191 3.04 3.05 10.12
N GLN A 192 2.24 3.43 9.13
CA GLN A 192 1.66 2.56 8.12
C GLN A 192 2.47 2.66 6.82
N ILE A 193 3.26 1.63 6.54
CA ILE A 193 4.20 1.61 5.42
C ILE A 193 3.69 0.66 4.34
N VAL A 194 3.44 1.19 3.14
CA VAL A 194 2.85 0.41 2.04
C VAL A 194 3.94 -0.03 1.06
N ARG A 195 4.07 -1.35 0.85
CA ARG A 195 4.99 -2.02 -0.10
C ARG A 195 6.51 -1.79 0.10
N ASN A 196 6.90 -0.81 0.90
CA ASN A 196 8.30 -0.56 1.20
C ASN A 196 8.80 -1.46 2.34
N TRP A 197 9.66 -2.42 2.00
CA TRP A 197 10.20 -3.39 2.95
C TRP A 197 11.37 -2.85 3.78
N LYS A 198 12.11 -1.84 3.29
CA LYS A 198 13.32 -1.34 3.94
C LYS A 198 13.04 -0.27 5.00
N ILE A 199 12.13 0.66 4.69
CA ILE A 199 11.76 1.77 5.58
C ILE A 199 11.37 1.33 7.00
N PRO A 200 10.61 0.23 7.24
CA PRO A 200 10.25 -0.18 8.59
C PRO A 200 11.47 -0.44 9.50
N VAL A 201 12.51 -1.07 8.94
CA VAL A 201 13.79 -1.30 9.65
C VAL A 201 14.52 0.02 9.86
N GLN A 202 14.60 0.85 8.83
CA GLN A 202 15.30 2.13 8.91
C GLN A 202 14.64 3.07 9.93
N ILE A 203 13.31 3.09 10.05
CA ILE A 203 12.59 3.82 11.09
C ILE A 203 12.97 3.29 12.48
N CYS A 204 12.96 1.97 12.67
CA CYS A 204 13.35 1.36 13.94
C CYS A 204 14.77 1.77 14.35
N ASP A 205 15.74 1.61 13.45
CA ASP A 205 17.14 1.92 13.72
C ASP A 205 17.37 3.43 13.92
N PHE A 206 16.72 4.28 13.12
CA PHE A 206 16.84 5.73 13.23
C PHE A 206 16.29 6.24 14.57
N LEU A 207 15.09 5.80 14.97
CA LEU A 207 14.49 6.17 16.26
C LEU A 207 15.37 5.74 17.44
N TYR A 208 15.94 4.54 17.38
CA TYR A 208 16.82 4.04 18.43
C TYR A 208 18.14 4.81 18.47
N LYS A 209 18.82 4.98 17.34
CA LYS A 209 20.14 5.63 17.28
C LYS A 209 20.06 7.09 17.71
N GLU A 210 19.12 7.84 17.14
CA GLU A 210 19.06 9.31 17.25
C GLU A 210 18.29 9.81 18.48
N PHE A 211 17.34 9.01 18.97
CA PHE A 211 16.47 9.43 20.08
C PHE A 211 16.47 8.47 21.28
N LYS A 212 17.12 7.31 21.16
CA LYS A 212 17.02 6.21 22.16
C LYS A 212 15.57 5.77 22.38
N LEU A 213 14.73 5.93 21.35
CA LEU A 213 13.34 5.49 21.35
C LEU A 213 13.25 4.10 20.74
N THR A 214 12.57 3.20 21.43
CA THR A 214 12.26 1.86 20.92
C THR A 214 10.86 1.81 20.33
N ILE A 215 10.65 0.88 19.40
CA ILE A 215 9.31 0.52 18.92
C ILE A 215 8.78 -0.68 19.72
N GLN A 216 7.49 -0.95 19.64
CA GLN A 216 6.82 -2.09 20.29
C GLN A 216 6.92 -3.37 19.44
N THR A 217 6.60 -3.28 18.15
CA THR A 217 6.71 -4.38 17.19
C THR A 217 6.63 -3.87 15.75
N ILE A 218 7.10 -4.68 14.81
CA ILE A 218 6.79 -4.52 13.39
C ILE A 218 5.81 -5.61 12.95
N ASP A 219 4.63 -5.20 12.52
CA ASP A 219 3.67 -6.10 11.89
C ASP A 219 3.94 -6.14 10.38
N TRP A 220 4.62 -7.18 9.91
CA TRP A 220 5.00 -7.31 8.51
C TRP A 220 3.84 -7.76 7.61
N GLY A 221 3.70 -7.16 6.43
CA GLY A 221 2.98 -7.74 5.30
C GLY A 221 3.70 -8.94 4.67
N HIS A 222 4.19 -9.89 5.48
CA HIS A 222 4.83 -11.13 5.04
C HIS A 222 3.86 -12.32 5.21
N PRO A 223 3.85 -13.31 4.30
CA PRO A 223 2.95 -14.46 4.39
C PRO A 223 2.99 -15.20 5.73
N ASN A 224 4.18 -15.44 6.29
CA ASN A 224 4.26 -16.08 7.61
C ASN A 224 3.81 -15.17 8.77
N MET A 225 3.73 -13.84 8.60
CA MET A 225 3.33 -12.93 9.68
C MET A 225 1.83 -12.61 9.71
N ARG A 226 1.11 -12.95 8.63
CA ARG A 226 -0.31 -12.67 8.48
C ARG A 226 -1.15 -13.95 8.53
N ASP A 227 -2.43 -13.84 8.17
CA ASP A 227 -3.36 -14.97 8.17
C ASP A 227 -2.81 -16.11 7.31
N GLN A 228 -2.64 -17.27 7.92
CA GLN A 228 -2.00 -18.43 7.31
C GLN A 228 -2.95 -19.23 6.41
N ALA A 229 -4.27 -19.01 6.58
CA ALA A 229 -5.32 -19.71 5.83
C ALA A 229 -5.70 -18.97 4.54
N ASP A 230 -5.67 -17.63 4.53
CA ASP A 230 -5.94 -16.82 3.34
C ASP A 230 -4.64 -16.50 2.59
N ILE A 231 -4.35 -17.30 1.57
CA ILE A 231 -3.12 -17.22 0.77
C ILE A 231 -2.94 -15.91 0.00
N LEU A 232 -3.98 -15.08 -0.14
CA LEU A 232 -3.94 -13.79 -0.84
C LEU A 232 -3.91 -12.60 0.12
N ALA A 233 -4.28 -12.78 1.38
CA ALA A 233 -4.47 -11.68 2.33
C ALA A 233 -3.18 -11.12 2.95
N TRP A 234 -2.01 -11.69 2.63
CA TRP A 234 -0.76 -11.32 3.29
C TRP A 234 -0.10 -10.03 2.76
N ALA A 235 -0.33 -9.68 1.49
CA ALA A 235 0.31 -8.55 0.80
C ALA A 235 -0.31 -7.20 1.20
N ARG A 236 -0.36 -6.95 2.51
CA ARG A 236 -0.83 -5.72 3.16
C ARG A 236 0.35 -4.82 3.50
N GLU A 237 0.04 -3.66 4.05
CA GLU A 237 1.03 -2.77 4.65
C GLU A 237 1.83 -3.42 5.80
N HIS A 238 3.01 -2.86 6.05
CA HIS A 238 3.74 -3.01 7.29
C HIS A 238 3.25 -1.98 8.31
N GLN A 239 3.27 -2.33 9.59
CA GLN A 239 2.99 -1.37 10.67
C GLN A 239 4.13 -1.37 11.68
N VAL A 240 4.80 -0.23 11.84
CA VAL A 240 5.80 -0.03 12.89
C VAL A 240 5.07 0.57 14.09
N LYS A 241 4.80 -0.25 15.10
CA LYS A 241 3.95 0.11 16.25
C LYS A 241 4.79 0.64 17.40
N PHE A 242 4.27 1.61 18.13
CA PHE A 242 4.94 2.21 19.28
C PHE A 242 3.95 2.69 20.34
N PHE A 243 4.45 2.90 21.56
CA PHE A 243 3.69 3.50 22.64
C PHE A 243 3.78 5.03 22.54
N PRO A 244 2.65 5.74 22.36
CA PRO A 244 2.66 7.16 22.03
C PRO A 244 3.26 8.06 23.11
N GLU A 245 3.18 7.68 24.38
CA GLU A 245 3.71 8.42 25.52
C GLU A 245 5.24 8.58 25.49
N ASP A 246 5.97 7.63 24.90
CA ASP A 246 7.42 7.72 24.71
C ASP A 246 7.80 8.69 23.58
N TYR A 247 6.82 9.06 22.73
CA TYR A 247 7.02 9.80 21.48
C TYR A 247 6.58 11.27 21.59
N GLY A 248 6.34 11.78 22.81
CA GLY A 248 5.84 13.14 23.05
C GLY A 248 6.79 14.28 22.62
N ILE A 249 8.02 13.97 22.20
CA ILE A 249 8.94 14.94 21.59
C ILE A 249 8.51 15.36 20.17
N PHE A 250 7.74 14.51 19.48
CA PHE A 250 7.26 14.75 18.12
C PHE A 250 5.94 15.52 18.16
N LYS A 251 5.76 16.43 17.20
CA LYS A 251 4.59 17.30 17.08
C LYS A 251 4.11 17.29 15.64
N LEU A 252 2.96 16.65 15.42
CA LEU A 252 2.32 16.56 14.13
C LEU A 252 1.73 17.92 13.73
N ARG A 253 1.86 18.28 12.45
CA ARG A 253 1.26 19.50 11.89
C ARG A 253 -0.17 19.24 11.39
N VAL A 254 -0.53 17.99 11.13
CA VAL A 254 -1.92 17.63 10.82
C VAL A 254 -2.75 17.63 12.11
N LYS A 255 -3.60 18.66 12.26
CA LYS A 255 -4.29 18.98 13.52
C LYS A 255 -5.04 17.80 14.14
N HIS A 256 -5.95 17.16 13.41
CA HIS A 256 -6.71 16.04 13.96
C HIS A 256 -5.80 14.86 14.35
N LYS A 257 -4.72 14.59 13.60
CA LYS A 257 -3.76 13.54 13.96
C LYS A 257 -3.02 13.90 15.25
N GLN A 258 -2.63 15.16 15.44
CA GLN A 258 -2.03 15.63 16.69
C GLN A 258 -3.00 15.47 17.87
N GLU A 259 -4.27 15.83 17.69
CA GLU A 259 -5.29 15.66 18.73
C GLU A 259 -5.55 14.19 19.08
N MET A 260 -5.61 13.32 18.07
CA MET A 260 -5.77 11.87 18.28
C MET A 260 -4.52 11.27 18.93
N PHE A 261 -3.32 11.71 18.54
CA PHE A 261 -2.07 11.28 19.16
C PHE A 261 -2.04 11.65 20.64
N GLN A 262 -2.42 12.89 20.98
CA GLN A 262 -2.54 13.34 22.37
C GLN A 262 -3.59 12.53 23.14
N GLU A 263 -4.73 12.22 22.52
CA GLU A 263 -5.78 11.39 23.13
C GLU A 263 -5.26 10.00 23.53
N LEU A 264 -4.42 9.36 22.71
CA LEU A 264 -3.79 8.08 23.06
C LEU A 264 -2.79 8.22 24.22
N ILE A 265 -1.99 9.30 24.25
CA ILE A 265 -1.06 9.60 25.35
C ILE A 265 -1.83 9.77 26.66
N ASP A 266 -2.89 10.58 26.64
CA ASP A 266 -3.69 10.89 27.82
C ASP A 266 -4.38 9.63 28.36
N HIS A 267 -4.85 8.76 27.46
CA HIS A 267 -5.37 7.44 27.83
C HIS A 267 -4.31 6.60 28.55
N ASN A 268 -3.13 6.44 27.97
CA ASN A 268 -2.07 5.59 28.52
C ASN A 268 -1.57 6.11 29.87
N LYS A 269 -1.45 7.43 30.03
CA LYS A 269 -1.14 8.05 31.33
C LYS A 269 -2.21 7.79 32.38
N LYS A 270 -3.49 7.84 31.99
CA LYS A 270 -4.62 7.59 32.90
C LYS A 270 -4.66 6.15 33.41
N ILE A 271 -4.40 5.17 32.54
CA ILE A 271 -4.41 3.75 32.94
C ILE A 271 -3.18 3.34 33.77
N LYS A 272 -2.09 4.13 33.71
CA LYS A 272 -0.81 3.88 34.40
C LYS A 272 -0.25 2.49 34.09
N PHE A 273 -0.09 2.20 32.81
CA PHE A 273 0.58 0.97 32.41
C PHE A 273 2.09 1.10 32.59
N THR A 274 2.70 0.13 33.28
CA THR A 274 4.14 0.12 33.58
C THR A 274 4.91 -0.91 32.75
N GLY A 275 4.21 -1.76 31.97
CA GLY A 275 4.85 -2.71 31.07
C GLY A 275 5.51 -2.01 29.90
N LYS A 276 6.68 -2.50 29.48
CA LYS A 276 7.40 -1.98 28.30
C LYS A 276 7.61 -3.12 27.32
N ASP A 277 6.57 -3.45 26.56
CA ASP A 277 6.69 -4.37 25.43
C ASP A 277 7.62 -3.70 24.39
N VAL A 278 8.89 -4.09 24.36
CA VAL A 278 9.92 -3.52 23.49
C VAL A 278 10.27 -4.51 22.38
N PHE A 279 10.36 -4.01 21.15
CA PHE A 279 10.84 -4.80 20.02
C PHE A 279 12.27 -5.27 20.27
N SER A 280 12.48 -6.57 20.20
CA SER A 280 13.73 -7.24 20.55
C SER A 280 13.76 -8.65 19.95
N VAL A 281 14.91 -9.33 20.03
CA VAL A 281 14.99 -10.76 19.75
C VAL A 281 14.29 -11.52 20.88
N SER A 282 13.13 -12.08 20.56
CA SER A 282 12.31 -12.84 21.50
C SER A 282 12.36 -14.33 21.22
N ARG A 283 12.25 -15.12 22.29
CA ARG A 283 12.25 -16.59 22.22
C ARG A 283 11.11 -17.10 21.34
N ILE A 284 11.42 -18.05 20.48
CA ILE A 284 10.48 -18.75 19.60
C ILE A 284 10.17 -20.12 20.24
N ASN A 285 9.01 -20.22 20.88
CA ASN A 285 8.53 -21.47 21.46
C ASN A 285 7.83 -22.32 20.39
N LYS A 286 7.62 -23.63 20.65
CA LYS A 286 6.94 -24.57 19.75
C LYS A 286 5.57 -24.06 19.24
N GLY A 287 4.83 -23.36 20.10
CA GLY A 287 3.54 -22.76 19.74
C GLY A 287 3.65 -21.64 18.69
N GLN A 288 4.78 -20.93 18.65
CA GLN A 288 5.04 -19.79 17.76
C GLN A 288 5.61 -20.20 16.40
N ILE A 289 6.14 -21.42 16.26
CA ILE A 289 6.60 -21.97 14.97
C ILE A 289 5.45 -21.93 13.97
N LYS A 290 5.71 -21.48 12.74
CA LYS A 290 4.67 -21.21 11.75
C LYS A 290 4.65 -22.27 10.66
N PRO A 291 3.49 -22.59 10.07
CA PRO A 291 3.40 -23.44 8.90
C PRO A 291 4.04 -22.76 7.69
N TYR A 292 4.45 -23.57 6.72
CA TYR A 292 4.86 -23.07 5.42
C TYR A 292 3.70 -22.36 4.73
N HIS A 293 4.06 -21.31 3.99
CA HIS A 293 3.13 -20.56 3.19
C HIS A 293 3.54 -20.59 1.71
N PRO A 294 2.63 -20.89 0.76
CA PRO A 294 2.98 -21.02 -0.66
C PRO A 294 3.56 -19.73 -1.25
N ALA A 295 3.11 -18.58 -0.76
CA ALA A 295 3.59 -17.27 -1.18
C ALA A 295 4.97 -16.86 -0.62
N GLU A 296 5.69 -17.73 0.10
CA GLU A 296 7.09 -17.46 0.50
C GLU A 296 8.01 -17.21 -0.71
N LYS A 297 7.65 -17.70 -1.89
CA LYS A 297 8.39 -17.49 -3.15
C LYS A 297 7.80 -16.40 -4.06
N ASP A 298 6.80 -15.66 -3.57
CA ASP A 298 6.07 -14.67 -4.38
C ASP A 298 7.01 -13.57 -4.91
N PRO A 299 6.86 -13.15 -6.19
CA PRO A 299 7.73 -12.14 -6.78
C PRO A 299 7.66 -10.76 -6.14
N ARG A 300 6.59 -10.45 -5.38
CA ARG A 300 6.45 -9.18 -4.66
C ARG A 300 7.31 -9.10 -3.40
N LEU A 301 7.88 -10.22 -2.95
CA LEU A 301 8.84 -10.23 -1.84
C LEU A 301 10.22 -9.74 -2.33
N PRO A 302 10.93 -8.93 -1.52
CA PRO A 302 12.25 -8.47 -1.87
C PRO A 302 13.25 -9.66 -1.87
N PRO A 303 14.35 -9.58 -2.62
CA PRO A 303 15.33 -10.67 -2.77
C PRO A 303 15.84 -11.23 -1.44
N GLU A 304 15.98 -10.37 -0.42
CA GLU A 304 16.45 -10.72 0.91
C GLU A 304 15.49 -11.68 1.64
N LEU A 305 14.20 -11.67 1.31
CA LEU A 305 13.15 -12.46 1.96
C LEU A 305 12.59 -13.57 1.09
N LYS A 306 12.69 -13.44 -0.24
CA LYS A 306 12.09 -14.37 -1.20
C LYS A 306 12.64 -15.78 -1.02
N GLY A 307 11.74 -16.73 -0.79
CA GLY A 307 12.02 -18.15 -0.56
C GLY A 307 12.50 -18.49 0.87
N LYS A 308 12.53 -17.52 1.78
CA LYS A 308 12.89 -17.73 3.19
C LYS A 308 11.65 -17.87 4.06
N HIS A 309 11.78 -18.66 5.13
CA HIS A 309 10.72 -18.89 6.11
C HIS A 309 10.99 -18.11 7.40
N PHE A 310 9.95 -17.55 8.01
CA PHE A 310 10.06 -16.75 9.22
C PHE A 310 9.03 -17.12 10.29
N ASP A 311 9.51 -17.38 11.50
CA ASP A 311 8.68 -17.67 12.68
C ASP A 311 8.45 -16.43 13.55
N ALA A 312 9.30 -15.40 13.45
CA ALA A 312 9.19 -14.17 14.22
C ALA A 312 9.46 -12.90 13.40
N SER A 313 8.87 -11.78 13.86
CA SER A 313 9.02 -10.46 13.22
C SER A 313 10.46 -9.95 13.21
N TRP A 314 11.22 -10.23 14.28
CA TRP A 314 12.62 -9.82 14.38
C TRP A 314 13.54 -10.56 13.40
N GLN A 315 13.19 -11.78 12.96
CA GLN A 315 13.98 -12.49 11.95
C GLN A 315 13.91 -11.75 10.61
N ILE A 316 12.73 -11.24 10.23
CA ILE A 316 12.57 -10.43 9.02
C ILE A 316 13.38 -9.12 9.14
N ALA A 317 13.30 -8.45 10.29
CA ALA A 317 14.08 -7.23 10.53
C ALA A 317 15.59 -7.49 10.45
N TYR A 318 16.07 -8.65 10.93
CA TYR A 318 17.46 -9.07 10.82
C TYR A 318 17.88 -9.30 9.36
N GLU A 319 17.09 -10.05 8.57
CA GLU A 319 17.38 -10.28 7.14
C GLU A 319 17.38 -9.00 6.31
N LEU A 320 16.56 -8.02 6.69
CA LEU A 320 16.52 -6.70 6.06
C LEU A 320 17.61 -5.74 6.59
N GLY A 321 18.52 -6.22 7.44
CA GLY A 321 19.72 -5.49 7.84
C GLY A 321 19.53 -4.55 9.04
N SER A 322 18.59 -4.81 9.94
CA SER A 322 18.42 -3.98 11.15
C SER A 322 19.68 -4.02 12.01
N GLU A 323 20.30 -2.85 12.18
CA GLU A 323 21.45 -2.69 13.05
C GLU A 323 21.07 -2.89 14.52
N TYR A 324 19.90 -2.38 14.92
CA TYR A 324 19.39 -2.58 16.29
C TYR A 324 19.23 -4.06 16.63
N ILE A 325 18.65 -4.86 15.73
CA ILE A 325 18.51 -6.31 15.97
C ILE A 325 19.87 -7.02 15.87
N ALA A 326 20.75 -6.59 14.96
CA ALA A 326 22.09 -7.17 14.83
C ALA A 326 22.96 -7.02 16.09
N GLU A 327 22.75 -5.97 16.90
CA GLU A 327 23.45 -5.82 18.19
C GLU A 327 23.25 -7.04 19.11
N PHE A 328 22.05 -7.62 19.14
CA PHE A 328 21.75 -8.81 19.97
C PHE A 328 22.53 -10.05 19.53
N PHE A 329 23.08 -10.08 18.31
CA PHE A 329 23.85 -11.21 17.78
C PHE A 329 25.36 -11.09 18.04
N LYS A 330 25.88 -9.94 18.48
CA LYS A 330 27.33 -9.71 18.61
C LYS A 330 27.98 -10.60 19.65
N SER A 331 27.32 -10.82 20.79
CA SER A 331 27.85 -11.59 21.92
C SER A 331 27.41 -13.07 21.94
N VAL A 332 26.66 -13.50 20.93
CA VAL A 332 26.05 -14.83 20.85
C VAL A 332 27.05 -15.85 20.35
N LYS A 333 27.21 -16.97 21.06
CA LYS A 333 28.13 -18.05 20.68
C LYS A 333 27.63 -18.81 19.45
N ASN A 334 26.37 -19.26 19.48
CA ASN A 334 25.78 -20.03 18.39
C ASN A 334 24.72 -19.21 17.64
N LYS A 335 25.17 -18.39 16.69
CA LYS A 335 24.30 -17.49 15.91
C LYS A 335 23.19 -18.23 15.15
N LYS A 336 23.43 -19.47 14.69
CA LYS A 336 22.45 -20.25 13.93
C LYS A 336 21.31 -20.75 14.82
N VAL A 337 21.63 -21.26 16.01
CA VAL A 337 20.62 -21.64 17.00
C VAL A 337 19.88 -20.41 17.50
N PHE A 338 20.59 -19.33 17.81
CA PHE A 338 19.98 -18.08 18.25
C PHE A 338 19.02 -17.49 17.21
N TYR A 339 19.38 -17.53 15.92
CA TYR A 339 18.46 -17.11 14.85
C TYR A 339 17.19 -17.97 14.79
N LEU A 340 17.29 -19.27 15.08
CA LEU A 340 16.16 -20.18 15.00
C LEU A 340 15.26 -20.11 16.25
N THR A 341 15.85 -19.91 17.44
CA THR A 341 15.15 -20.05 18.73
C THR A 341 14.98 -18.74 19.49
N GLY A 342 15.76 -17.71 19.16
CA GLY A 342 15.90 -16.50 19.97
C GLY A 342 16.63 -16.71 21.29
N LYS A 343 17.35 -17.83 21.48
CA LYS A 343 18.10 -18.15 22.71
C LYS A 343 19.53 -18.63 22.41
N ASP A 344 20.50 -18.09 23.13
CA ASP A 344 21.91 -18.48 23.00
C ASP A 344 22.12 -19.78 23.79
N GLU A 345 22.02 -20.90 23.09
CA GLU A 345 22.17 -22.25 23.65
C GLU A 345 23.29 -22.98 22.91
N ASP A 346 24.08 -23.72 23.69
CA ASP A 346 25.14 -24.58 23.18
C ASP A 346 24.56 -25.95 22.80
N ILE A 347 23.71 -25.96 21.77
CA ILE A 347 23.02 -27.14 21.24
C ILE A 347 23.35 -27.27 19.74
N ASP A 348 23.35 -28.50 19.20
CA ASP A 348 23.52 -28.71 17.77
C ASP A 348 22.36 -28.09 16.97
N TYR A 349 22.70 -27.17 16.07
CA TYR A 349 21.75 -26.55 15.15
C TYR A 349 20.94 -27.59 14.37
N LYS A 350 21.55 -28.71 13.95
CA LYS A 350 20.84 -29.72 13.14
C LYS A 350 19.72 -30.40 13.91
N GLU A 351 19.89 -30.58 15.21
CA GLU A 351 18.87 -31.16 16.09
C GLU A 351 17.68 -30.22 16.24
N VAL A 352 17.95 -28.97 16.60
CA VAL A 352 16.91 -27.92 16.73
C VAL A 352 16.18 -27.70 15.40
N PHE A 353 16.91 -27.65 14.29
CA PHE A 353 16.33 -27.48 12.95
C PHE A 353 15.38 -28.63 12.60
N LYS A 354 15.76 -29.88 12.87
CA LYS A 354 14.88 -31.04 12.64
C LYS A 354 13.60 -30.97 13.48
N GLU A 355 13.71 -30.56 14.73
CA GLU A 355 12.53 -30.39 15.60
C GLU A 355 11.59 -29.30 15.05
N PHE A 356 12.13 -28.14 14.68
CA PHE A 356 11.36 -27.05 14.09
C PHE A 356 10.67 -27.47 12.79
N GLU A 357 11.40 -28.16 11.91
CA GLU A 357 10.88 -28.70 10.65
C GLU A 357 9.74 -29.71 10.87
N SER A 358 9.85 -30.58 11.86
CA SER A 358 8.80 -31.53 12.20
C SER A 358 7.50 -30.80 12.62
N ILE A 359 7.61 -29.83 13.53
CA ILE A 359 6.47 -29.05 14.01
C ILE A 359 5.86 -28.22 12.87
N ARG A 360 6.70 -27.63 12.02
CA ARG A 360 6.28 -26.84 10.87
C ARG A 360 5.47 -27.68 9.88
N LYS A 361 5.95 -28.88 9.52
CA LYS A 361 5.24 -29.79 8.61
C LYS A 361 3.89 -30.22 9.16
N GLU A 362 3.82 -30.55 10.45
CA GLU A 362 2.54 -30.89 11.11
C GLU A 362 1.55 -29.72 11.04
N LYS A 363 2.00 -28.49 11.32
CA LYS A 363 1.14 -27.29 11.20
C LYS A 363 0.74 -27.00 9.76
N THR A 364 1.63 -27.21 8.80
CA THR A 364 1.32 -27.02 7.37
C THR A 364 0.18 -27.93 6.94
N GLN A 365 0.25 -29.22 7.25
CA GLN A 365 -0.81 -30.19 6.93
C GLN A 365 -2.17 -29.77 7.49
N LYS A 366 -2.22 -29.29 8.75
CA LYS A 366 -3.45 -28.81 9.38
C LYS A 366 -4.05 -27.58 8.69
N VAL A 367 -3.22 -26.70 8.13
CA VAL A 367 -3.66 -25.46 7.49
C VAL A 367 -4.03 -25.68 6.01
N GLU A 368 -3.48 -26.70 5.34
CA GLU A 368 -3.82 -27.04 3.96
C GLU A 368 -5.31 -27.36 3.78
N GLU A 369 -5.93 -28.06 4.73
CA GLU A 369 -7.37 -28.32 4.70
C GLU A 369 -8.21 -27.03 4.79
N LEU A 370 -7.74 -26.05 5.59
CA LEU A 370 -8.39 -24.74 5.70
C LEU A 370 -8.24 -23.94 4.41
N ARG A 371 -7.05 -23.98 3.79
CA ARG A 371 -6.77 -23.30 2.52
C ARG A 371 -7.66 -23.82 1.40
N ALA A 372 -7.81 -25.14 1.27
CA ALA A 372 -8.69 -25.76 0.26
C ALA A 372 -10.15 -25.27 0.37
N LYS A 373 -10.67 -25.15 1.60
CA LYS A 373 -12.02 -24.61 1.85
C LYS A 373 -12.14 -23.13 1.46
N VAL A 374 -11.11 -22.32 1.73
CA VAL A 374 -11.07 -20.90 1.34
C VAL A 374 -11.02 -20.77 -0.18
N GLU A 375 -10.17 -21.55 -0.87
CA GLU A 375 -10.07 -21.57 -2.34
C GLU A 375 -11.38 -21.98 -3.01
N GLU A 376 -12.06 -23.01 -2.50
CA GLU A 376 -13.37 -23.42 -3.02
C GLU A 376 -14.41 -22.31 -2.88
N LYS A 377 -14.42 -21.60 -1.75
CA LYS A 377 -15.29 -20.45 -1.52
C LYS A 377 -15.00 -19.30 -2.49
N ILE A 378 -13.72 -19.00 -2.74
CA ILE A 378 -13.30 -17.98 -3.71
C ILE A 378 -13.74 -18.38 -5.12
N LYS A 379 -13.52 -19.64 -5.52
CA LYS A 379 -13.92 -20.15 -6.83
C LYS A 379 -15.42 -20.06 -7.05
N LYS A 380 -16.24 -20.51 -6.09
CA LYS A 380 -17.71 -20.38 -6.16
C LYS A 380 -18.17 -18.92 -6.27
N ALA A 381 -17.52 -18.00 -5.56
CA ALA A 381 -17.81 -16.57 -5.67
C ALA A 381 -17.44 -15.99 -7.04
N ALA A 382 -16.31 -16.39 -7.61
CA ALA A 382 -15.87 -15.99 -8.94
C ALA A 382 -16.80 -16.54 -10.04
N GLU A 383 -17.17 -17.82 -9.97
CA GLU A 383 -18.13 -18.44 -10.90
C GLU A 383 -19.50 -17.74 -10.87
N LYS A 384 -19.97 -17.36 -9.67
CA LYS A 384 -21.21 -16.58 -9.53
C LYS A 384 -21.11 -15.20 -10.19
N ARG A 385 -19.95 -14.52 -10.10
CA ARG A 385 -19.70 -13.23 -10.77
C ARG A 385 -19.58 -13.35 -12.30
N ALA A 386 -18.91 -14.39 -12.79
CA ALA A 386 -18.76 -14.64 -14.22
C ALA A 386 -20.11 -14.93 -14.91
N ARG A 387 -21.03 -15.64 -14.22
CA ARG A 387 -22.41 -15.86 -14.72
C ARG A 387 -23.20 -14.56 -14.92
N THR A 388 -22.83 -13.47 -14.24
CA THR A 388 -23.53 -12.18 -14.30
C THR A 388 -22.95 -11.16 -15.29
N ASN A 389 -21.84 -11.46 -15.99
CA ASN A 389 -21.22 -10.53 -16.96
C ASN A 389 -21.24 -11.08 -18.40
N PRO A 390 -22.18 -10.66 -19.26
CA PRO A 390 -22.28 -11.12 -20.65
C PRO A 390 -21.13 -10.66 -21.56
N GLU A 391 -20.39 -9.60 -21.20
CA GLU A 391 -19.25 -9.08 -21.99
C GLU A 391 -18.06 -10.03 -21.99
N GLN A 392 -17.75 -10.65 -20.85
CA GLN A 392 -16.65 -11.63 -20.74
C GLN A 392 -16.79 -12.83 -21.67
N LYS A 393 -18.02 -13.18 -22.08
CA LYS A 393 -18.25 -14.26 -23.05
C LYS A 393 -17.70 -13.93 -24.44
N LEU A 394 -17.49 -12.65 -24.74
CA LEU A 394 -16.93 -12.20 -26.02
C LEU A 394 -15.40 -12.22 -26.05
N TYR A 395 -14.74 -12.16 -24.90
CA TYR A 395 -13.30 -11.94 -24.83
C TYR A 395 -12.52 -13.05 -25.52
N ALA A 396 -12.81 -14.32 -25.21
CA ALA A 396 -12.13 -15.46 -25.84
C ALA A 396 -12.24 -15.48 -27.37
N PRO A 397 -13.44 -15.44 -27.99
CA PRO A 397 -13.55 -15.47 -29.45
C PRO A 397 -12.97 -14.20 -30.12
N VAL A 398 -13.11 -13.02 -29.50
CA VAL A 398 -12.54 -11.78 -30.01
C VAL A 398 -11.01 -11.81 -29.94
N SER A 399 -10.42 -12.25 -28.84
CA SER A 399 -8.96 -12.38 -28.69
C SER A 399 -8.35 -13.25 -29.78
N VAL A 400 -8.91 -14.43 -30.04
CA VAL A 400 -8.41 -15.33 -31.10
C VAL A 400 -8.39 -14.63 -32.47
N TRP A 401 -9.44 -13.87 -32.77
CA TRP A 401 -9.50 -13.12 -34.03
C TRP A 401 -8.46 -11.99 -34.06
N LEU A 402 -8.34 -11.21 -32.98
CA LEU A 402 -7.39 -10.10 -32.88
C LEU A 402 -5.94 -10.58 -32.95
N GLU A 403 -5.62 -11.69 -32.28
CA GLU A 403 -4.30 -12.34 -32.33
C GLU A 403 -3.93 -12.68 -33.77
N LYS A 404 -4.81 -13.39 -34.49
CA LYS A 404 -4.56 -13.76 -35.89
C LYS A 404 -4.39 -12.52 -36.77
N HIS A 405 -5.36 -11.61 -36.72
CA HIS A 405 -5.39 -10.45 -37.62
C HIS A 405 -4.18 -9.52 -37.41
N PHE A 406 -3.86 -9.21 -36.15
CA PHE A 406 -2.76 -8.30 -35.87
C PHE A 406 -1.39 -8.98 -35.92
N SER A 407 -1.29 -10.29 -35.67
CA SER A 407 -0.02 -10.98 -35.91
C SER A 407 0.37 -10.95 -37.38
N GLU A 408 -0.59 -11.17 -38.28
CA GLU A 408 -0.39 -11.04 -39.73
C GLU A 408 -0.03 -9.59 -40.11
N LYS A 409 -0.72 -8.59 -39.54
CA LYS A 409 -0.49 -7.17 -39.84
C LYS A 409 0.90 -6.67 -39.40
N TYR A 410 1.35 -7.05 -38.21
CA TYR A 410 2.60 -6.56 -37.63
C TYR A 410 3.79 -7.49 -37.91
N GLY A 411 3.58 -8.67 -38.48
CA GLY A 411 4.64 -9.65 -38.72
C GLY A 411 5.27 -10.19 -37.43
N GLU A 412 4.53 -10.12 -36.32
CA GLU A 412 4.98 -10.49 -34.98
C GLU A 412 3.89 -11.33 -34.32
N GLN A 413 4.25 -12.37 -33.55
CA GLN A 413 3.24 -13.14 -32.81
C GLN A 413 2.69 -12.30 -31.66
N ILE A 414 1.37 -12.06 -31.66
CA ILE A 414 0.66 -11.30 -30.63
C ILE A 414 -0.19 -12.24 -29.81
N LYS A 415 -0.13 -12.09 -28.48
CA LYS A 415 -1.03 -12.75 -27.55
C LYS A 415 -1.94 -11.72 -26.89
N PHE A 416 -3.25 -11.90 -27.02
CA PHE A 416 -4.25 -11.08 -26.32
C PHE A 416 -4.64 -11.74 -25.00
N SER A 417 -4.62 -10.95 -23.93
CA SER A 417 -5.01 -11.41 -22.60
C SER A 417 -6.24 -10.67 -22.09
N ASP A 418 -7.09 -11.37 -21.35
CA ASP A 418 -8.18 -10.76 -20.58
C ASP A 418 -7.59 -10.02 -19.36
N THR A 419 -7.68 -8.69 -19.40
CA THR A 419 -7.21 -7.81 -18.33
C THR A 419 -8.34 -7.13 -17.58
N SER A 420 -9.61 -7.42 -17.91
CA SER A 420 -10.81 -6.75 -17.38
C SER A 420 -10.89 -6.75 -15.84
N SER A 421 -10.33 -7.79 -15.20
CA SER A 421 -10.40 -7.98 -13.75
C SER A 421 -9.28 -7.30 -12.97
N PHE A 422 -8.23 -6.80 -13.64
CA PHE A 422 -7.03 -6.29 -13.00
C PHE A 422 -6.62 -4.93 -13.57
N TYR A 423 -5.85 -4.16 -12.80
CA TYR A 423 -5.14 -3.02 -13.38
C TYR A 423 -4.01 -3.54 -14.26
N LEU A 424 -3.79 -2.91 -15.42
CA LEU A 424 -2.83 -3.37 -16.41
C LEU A 424 -1.41 -3.51 -15.84
N HIS A 425 -0.95 -2.55 -15.01
CA HIS A 425 0.35 -2.67 -14.34
C HIS A 425 0.48 -3.92 -13.46
N LYS A 426 -0.60 -4.34 -12.77
CA LYS A 426 -0.60 -5.56 -11.96
C LYS A 426 -0.57 -6.80 -12.82
N PHE A 427 -1.37 -6.80 -13.89
CA PHE A 427 -1.37 -7.91 -14.84
C PHE A 427 0.02 -8.11 -15.45
N MET A 428 0.69 -7.03 -15.86
CA MET A 428 2.05 -7.07 -16.39
C MET A 428 3.06 -7.59 -15.35
N LEU A 429 2.93 -7.16 -14.09
CA LEU A 429 3.77 -7.66 -12.99
C LEU A 429 3.59 -9.17 -12.79
N ASP A 430 2.35 -9.63 -12.65
CA ASP A 430 2.01 -11.02 -12.35
C ASP A 430 2.40 -11.98 -13.49
N ASN A 431 2.53 -11.47 -14.72
CA ASN A 431 2.93 -12.23 -15.90
C ASN A 431 4.40 -11.98 -16.33
N ASN A 432 5.22 -11.35 -15.49
CA ASN A 432 6.64 -11.04 -15.76
C ASN A 432 6.88 -10.24 -17.05
N LEU A 433 5.99 -9.29 -17.36
CA LEU A 433 6.10 -8.41 -18.53
C LEU A 433 6.78 -7.06 -18.20
N TYR A 434 7.10 -6.81 -16.93
CA TYR A 434 7.67 -5.56 -16.45
C TYR A 434 9.07 -5.25 -17.03
N ASP A 435 9.84 -6.28 -17.43
CA ASP A 435 11.15 -6.11 -18.06
C ASP A 435 11.06 -5.67 -19.54
N VAL A 436 9.90 -5.84 -20.16
CA VAL A 436 9.69 -5.60 -21.60
C VAL A 436 9.11 -4.20 -21.86
N PHE A 437 8.19 -3.74 -21.02
CA PHE A 437 7.45 -2.48 -21.20
C PHE A 437 7.90 -1.43 -20.18
N GLU A 438 8.51 -0.36 -20.69
CA GLU A 438 8.88 0.81 -19.87
C GLU A 438 7.64 1.52 -19.31
N SER A 439 7.77 2.16 -18.15
CA SER A 439 6.69 2.91 -17.49
C SER A 439 5.41 2.12 -17.19
N TYR A 440 5.47 0.78 -17.11
CA TYR A 440 4.29 -0.06 -16.85
C TYR A 440 3.56 0.31 -15.55
N GLU A 441 4.27 0.84 -14.55
CA GLU A 441 3.75 1.27 -13.25
C GLU A 441 2.68 2.38 -13.35
N GLU A 442 2.74 3.16 -14.43
CA GLU A 442 1.79 4.23 -14.75
C GLU A 442 0.48 3.69 -15.33
N TYR A 443 0.45 2.43 -15.79
CA TYR A 443 -0.72 1.81 -16.40
C TYR A 443 -1.75 1.36 -15.35
N ARG A 444 -2.26 2.33 -14.58
CA ARG A 444 -3.37 2.20 -13.63
C ARG A 444 -4.73 2.26 -14.32
N ILE A 445 -4.81 1.60 -15.47
CA ILE A 445 -6.01 1.45 -16.30
C ILE A 445 -6.50 0.00 -16.27
N LYS A 446 -7.77 -0.22 -16.64
CA LYS A 446 -8.39 -1.56 -16.70
C LYS A 446 -9.04 -1.80 -18.05
N PRO A 447 -8.26 -1.86 -19.14
CA PRO A 447 -8.78 -2.27 -20.44
C PRO A 447 -9.34 -3.70 -20.37
N ASP A 448 -10.33 -4.00 -21.21
CA ASP A 448 -10.91 -5.35 -21.28
C ASP A 448 -9.88 -6.38 -21.78
N LEU A 449 -9.27 -6.08 -22.94
CA LEU A 449 -8.31 -6.94 -23.61
C LEU A 449 -7.03 -6.16 -23.97
N VAL A 450 -5.87 -6.79 -23.76
CA VAL A 450 -4.57 -6.22 -24.17
C VAL A 450 -3.77 -7.23 -24.97
N GLY A 451 -3.34 -6.80 -26.16
CA GLY A 451 -2.38 -7.50 -27.00
C GLY A 451 -0.97 -7.00 -26.72
N PHE A 452 -0.04 -7.92 -26.48
CA PHE A 452 1.36 -7.59 -26.20
C PHE A 452 2.25 -7.94 -27.39
N LEU A 453 2.98 -6.93 -27.90
CA LEU A 453 4.00 -7.08 -28.92
C LEU A 453 5.36 -7.00 -28.23
N LEU A 454 5.96 -8.15 -27.96
CA LEU A 454 7.16 -8.28 -27.13
C LEU A 454 8.43 -7.79 -27.85
N SER A 455 8.52 -8.02 -29.15
CA SER A 455 9.68 -7.67 -29.98
C SER A 455 9.74 -6.17 -30.22
N SER A 456 8.60 -5.56 -30.56
CA SER A 456 8.49 -4.12 -30.76
C SER A 456 8.27 -3.33 -29.47
N LYS A 457 8.03 -4.01 -28.33
CA LYS A 457 7.72 -3.42 -27.02
C LYS A 457 6.50 -2.51 -27.05
N LYS A 458 5.46 -2.92 -27.80
CA LYS A 458 4.22 -2.15 -27.96
C LYS A 458 3.00 -2.91 -27.44
N ILE A 459 1.94 -2.17 -27.15
CA ILE A 459 0.67 -2.76 -26.73
C ILE A 459 -0.47 -2.36 -27.67
N ILE A 460 -1.47 -3.23 -27.77
CA ILE A 460 -2.75 -2.98 -28.44
C ILE A 460 -3.85 -3.06 -27.39
N LEU A 461 -4.73 -2.07 -27.36
CA LEU A 461 -5.90 -2.06 -26.48
C LEU A 461 -7.16 -2.45 -27.24
N ALA A 462 -7.98 -3.31 -26.66
CA ALA A 462 -9.32 -3.57 -27.14
C ALA A 462 -10.33 -3.46 -25.98
N GLU A 463 -11.33 -2.60 -26.16
CA GLU A 463 -12.47 -2.45 -25.25
C GLU A 463 -13.69 -3.10 -25.91
N VAL A 464 -14.39 -3.98 -25.19
CA VAL A 464 -15.42 -4.86 -25.76
C VAL A 464 -16.76 -4.67 -25.05
N LYS A 465 -17.81 -4.39 -25.82
CA LYS A 465 -19.18 -4.18 -25.33
C LYS A 465 -20.16 -5.18 -25.91
N VAL A 466 -21.22 -5.49 -25.17
CA VAL A 466 -22.32 -6.33 -25.67
C VAL A 466 -23.42 -5.49 -26.33
N ASN A 467 -23.61 -4.27 -25.85
CA ASN A 467 -24.64 -3.34 -26.32
C ASN A 467 -24.06 -2.28 -27.26
N GLU A 468 -24.90 -1.39 -27.78
CA GLU A 468 -24.46 -0.29 -28.64
C GLU A 468 -23.35 0.53 -27.99
N MET A 469 -22.34 0.88 -28.78
CA MET A 469 -21.26 1.75 -28.32
C MET A 469 -21.75 3.18 -28.13
N THR A 470 -21.32 3.81 -27.05
CA THR A 470 -21.67 5.17 -26.66
C THR A 470 -20.44 6.06 -26.59
N LEU A 471 -20.65 7.38 -26.49
CA LEU A 471 -19.56 8.34 -26.27
C LEU A 471 -18.80 8.05 -24.97
N LYS A 472 -19.46 7.48 -23.95
CA LYS A 472 -18.81 7.08 -22.70
C LYS A 472 -17.76 5.99 -22.94
N ASP A 473 -18.09 4.99 -23.76
CA ASP A 473 -17.19 3.87 -24.07
C ASP A 473 -15.98 4.36 -24.87
N LEU A 474 -16.20 5.23 -25.86
CA LEU A 474 -15.12 5.88 -26.61
C LEU A 474 -14.25 6.73 -25.68
N GLY A 475 -14.85 7.53 -24.80
CA GLY A 475 -14.14 8.37 -23.84
C GLY A 475 -13.28 7.56 -22.87
N GLN A 476 -13.79 6.41 -22.40
CA GLN A 476 -13.03 5.49 -21.55
C GLN A 476 -11.79 4.96 -22.27
N LEU A 477 -11.96 4.39 -23.48
CA LEU A 477 -10.84 3.86 -24.25
C LEU A 477 -9.84 4.98 -24.61
N ARG A 478 -10.32 6.17 -24.97
CA ARG A 478 -9.46 7.33 -25.25
C ARG A 478 -8.66 7.75 -24.02
N GLY A 479 -9.26 7.73 -22.84
CA GLY A 479 -8.55 7.94 -21.58
C GLY A 479 -7.42 6.91 -21.37
N TYR A 480 -7.69 5.63 -21.64
CA TYR A 480 -6.66 4.59 -21.58
C TYR A 480 -5.54 4.82 -22.59
N CYS A 481 -5.88 5.31 -23.79
CA CYS A 481 -4.91 5.62 -24.82
C CYS A 481 -3.99 6.80 -24.46
N LEU A 482 -4.52 7.82 -23.79
CA LEU A 482 -3.73 8.97 -23.32
C LEU A 482 -2.72 8.56 -22.25
N VAL A 483 -3.09 7.60 -21.39
CA VAL A 483 -2.20 7.06 -20.34
C VAL A 483 -1.14 6.12 -20.90
N SER A 484 -1.54 5.18 -21.75
CA SER A 484 -0.68 4.04 -22.13
C SER A 484 -0.06 4.13 -23.53
N LYS A 485 -0.45 5.12 -24.33
CA LYS A 485 0.06 5.40 -25.68
C LYS A 485 0.18 4.15 -26.58
N PRO A 486 -0.88 3.34 -26.72
CA PRO A 486 -0.81 2.08 -27.44
C PRO A 486 -0.52 2.28 -28.93
N GLU A 487 0.01 1.25 -29.58
CA GLU A 487 0.20 1.23 -31.03
C GLU A 487 -1.14 1.27 -31.77
N LEU A 488 -2.14 0.60 -31.20
CA LEU A 488 -3.48 0.54 -31.73
C LEU A 488 -4.49 0.45 -30.59
N ALA A 489 -5.64 1.08 -30.78
CA ALA A 489 -6.78 0.96 -29.89
C ALA A 489 -8.04 0.67 -30.71
N ILE A 490 -8.87 -0.26 -30.23
CA ILE A 490 -10.11 -0.64 -30.90
C ILE A 490 -11.27 -0.77 -29.91
N LEU A 491 -12.39 -0.16 -30.25
CA LEU A 491 -13.66 -0.30 -29.54
C LEU A 491 -14.54 -1.29 -30.31
N ILE A 492 -14.95 -2.37 -29.67
CA ILE A 492 -15.63 -3.51 -30.29
C ILE A 492 -17.00 -3.69 -29.66
N SER A 493 -18.04 -3.93 -30.47
CA SER A 493 -19.34 -4.37 -29.96
C SER A 493 -20.07 -5.36 -30.87
N LYS A 494 -20.99 -6.16 -30.32
CA LYS A 494 -21.96 -6.94 -31.12
C LYS A 494 -22.98 -6.08 -31.87
N LYS A 495 -23.19 -4.83 -31.45
CA LYS A 495 -24.13 -3.90 -32.07
C LYS A 495 -23.37 -2.74 -32.70
N GLU A 496 -23.99 -2.12 -33.69
CA GLU A 496 -23.45 -0.89 -34.25
C GLU A 496 -23.41 0.24 -33.20
N PRO A 497 -22.57 1.28 -33.40
CA PRO A 497 -22.56 2.43 -32.51
C PRO A 497 -23.95 3.09 -32.43
N SER A 498 -24.27 3.62 -31.26
CA SER A 498 -25.50 4.40 -31.05
C SER A 498 -25.61 5.52 -32.09
N ILE A 499 -26.83 5.89 -32.46
CA ILE A 499 -27.09 6.94 -33.46
C ILE A 499 -26.40 8.26 -33.06
N THR A 500 -26.39 8.58 -31.77
CA THR A 500 -25.70 9.75 -31.22
C THR A 500 -24.19 9.68 -31.47
N LEU A 501 -23.56 8.53 -31.20
CA LEU A 501 -22.14 8.34 -31.46
C LEU A 501 -21.84 8.42 -32.97
N LYS A 502 -22.65 7.79 -33.84
CA LYS A 502 -22.48 7.88 -35.30
C LYS A 502 -22.55 9.31 -35.82
N LYS A 503 -23.52 10.10 -35.35
CA LYS A 503 -23.65 11.52 -35.71
C LYS A 503 -22.37 12.28 -35.33
N LEU A 504 -21.88 12.08 -34.11
CA LEU A 504 -20.67 12.72 -33.62
C LEU A 504 -19.42 12.32 -34.41
N LEU A 505 -19.24 11.03 -34.70
CA LEU A 505 -18.09 10.55 -35.47
C LEU A 505 -18.07 11.12 -36.89
N LYS A 506 -19.24 11.33 -37.50
CA LYS A 506 -19.34 11.98 -38.82
C LYS A 506 -19.06 13.48 -38.77
N THR A 507 -19.43 14.17 -37.70
CA THR A 507 -19.25 15.63 -37.59
C THR A 507 -17.90 16.03 -37.00
N ASN A 508 -17.28 15.15 -36.19
CA ASN A 508 -16.03 15.41 -35.50
C ASN A 508 -15.17 14.15 -35.43
N LYS A 509 -14.39 13.89 -36.49
CA LYS A 509 -13.52 12.71 -36.57
C LYS A 509 -12.34 12.76 -35.60
N GLU A 510 -11.91 13.96 -35.19
CA GLU A 510 -10.78 14.16 -34.28
C GLU A 510 -11.01 13.56 -32.88
N ILE A 511 -12.25 13.24 -32.54
CA ILE A 511 -12.55 12.57 -31.27
C ILE A 511 -11.97 11.15 -31.20
N LEU A 512 -11.66 10.54 -32.35
CA LEU A 512 -10.97 9.26 -32.42
C LEU A 512 -9.46 9.40 -32.20
N SER A 513 -8.90 10.60 -32.42
CA SER A 513 -7.46 10.87 -32.31
C SER A 513 -7.00 10.88 -30.85
N PHE A 514 -5.88 10.20 -30.55
CA PHE A 514 -5.38 10.11 -29.18
C PHE A 514 -3.89 10.35 -28.97
N ASN A 515 -3.01 10.23 -29.98
CA ASN A 515 -1.59 10.64 -29.94
C ASN A 515 -0.96 10.44 -31.32
N ASP A 516 -0.01 11.29 -31.73
CA ASP A 516 0.86 11.08 -32.90
C ASP A 516 0.12 10.64 -34.19
N GLY A 517 -1.06 11.20 -34.45
CA GLY A 517 -1.90 10.86 -35.60
C GLY A 517 -2.61 9.48 -35.52
N ARG A 518 -2.49 8.76 -34.40
CA ARG A 518 -3.19 7.50 -34.15
C ARG A 518 -4.65 7.74 -33.79
N ILE A 519 -5.50 6.87 -34.31
CA ILE A 519 -6.96 6.91 -34.13
C ILE A 519 -7.48 5.62 -33.49
N ILE A 520 -8.53 5.75 -32.69
CA ILE A 520 -9.31 4.62 -32.19
C ILE A 520 -10.11 4.03 -33.35
N GLN A 521 -9.99 2.72 -33.56
CA GLN A 521 -10.81 1.99 -34.51
C GLN A 521 -12.15 1.60 -33.88
N ILE A 522 -13.21 1.60 -34.67
CA ILE A 522 -14.54 1.16 -34.25
C ILE A 522 -14.87 -0.13 -35.00
N GLY A 523 -15.17 -1.20 -34.27
CA GLY A 523 -15.41 -2.53 -34.82
C GLY A 523 -16.76 -3.11 -34.38
N VAL A 524 -17.44 -3.79 -35.31
CA VAL A 524 -18.65 -4.58 -35.02
C VAL A 524 -18.33 -6.06 -35.15
N TRP A 525 -18.54 -6.80 -34.07
CA TRP A 525 -18.31 -8.23 -33.97
C TRP A 525 -19.57 -9.00 -34.39
N ASP A 526 -19.48 -9.77 -35.48
CA ASP A 526 -20.60 -10.54 -36.02
C ASP A 526 -20.73 -11.96 -35.40
N GLY A 527 -19.79 -12.35 -34.53
CA GLY A 527 -19.70 -13.70 -33.97
C GLY A 527 -18.49 -14.50 -34.47
N ASN A 528 -17.92 -14.12 -35.61
CA ASN A 528 -16.79 -14.80 -36.24
C ASN A 528 -15.71 -13.84 -36.75
N LYS A 529 -16.10 -12.65 -37.20
CA LYS A 529 -15.22 -11.62 -37.74
C LYS A 529 -15.54 -10.25 -37.14
N LEU A 530 -14.50 -9.42 -37.11
CA LEU A 530 -14.62 -8.02 -36.74
C LEU A 530 -14.69 -7.16 -38.01
N LYS A 531 -15.80 -6.44 -38.19
CA LYS A 531 -15.95 -5.46 -39.25
C LYS A 531 -15.54 -4.08 -38.74
N ILE A 532 -14.42 -3.57 -39.23
CA ILE A 532 -13.99 -2.19 -38.94
C ILE A 532 -14.90 -1.23 -39.70
N MET A 533 -15.38 -0.20 -39.00
CA MET A 533 -16.22 0.85 -39.55
C MET A 533 -15.40 2.07 -39.95
N GLU A 534 -15.72 2.65 -41.10
CA GLU A 534 -15.18 3.94 -41.55
C GLU A 534 -16.20 5.05 -41.26
N PHE A 535 -15.72 6.19 -40.76
CA PHE A 535 -16.52 7.35 -40.40
C PHE A 535 -15.97 8.61 -41.05
#